data_AF-A0A538BGI5-F1
#
_entry.id   AF-A0A538BGI5-F1
#
_cell.length_a   1.000
_cell.length_b   1.000
_cell.length_c   1.000
_cell.angle_alpha   90.00
_cell.angle_beta   90.00
_cell.angle_gamma   90.00
#
_symmetry.space_group_name_H-M   'P 1'
#
loop_
_entity.id
_entity.type
_entity.pdbx_description
1 polymer ?
#
loop_
_entity_poly.entity_id
_entity_poly.type
_entity_poly.pdbx_seq_one_letter_code
_entity_poly.pdbx_strand_id
1 'polypeptide(L)'
;MFERFTERARQVVVLAQDEARALKHNYIGTEHILLGLLREEEGLAARVLESLDITVEEVRAQVARIVGQGDEVTTGQIPFTPRAKKVLELALREALSLGHNYIGTEHILLGLVRENEGVAARILLDF
;
A
#
# COMPACT_ATOMS: atom_id res chain seq x y z
N MET A 1 -3.89 -3.51 -16.40
CA MET A 1 -3.79 -2.48 -15.33
C MET A 1 -2.34 -2.25 -14.89
N PHE A 2 -1.55 -3.29 -14.61
CA PHE A 2 -0.18 -3.16 -14.08
C PHE A 2 0.95 -3.16 -15.13
N GLU A 3 0.63 -2.98 -16.42
CA GLU A 3 1.64 -3.05 -17.50
C GLU A 3 2.72 -1.97 -17.36
N ARG A 4 2.36 -0.80 -16.80
CA ARG A 4 3.29 0.31 -16.54
C ARG A 4 4.02 0.19 -15.21
N PHE A 5 3.68 -0.77 -14.36
CA PHE A 5 4.33 -0.92 -13.05
C PHE A 5 5.72 -1.55 -13.25
N THR A 6 6.70 -1.05 -12.50
CA THR A 6 7.99 -1.74 -12.34
C THR A 6 7.79 -3.08 -11.63
N GLU A 7 8.77 -4.00 -11.72
CA GLU A 7 8.70 -5.28 -11.00
C GLU A 7 8.50 -5.07 -9.49
N ARG A 8 9.22 -4.12 -8.89
CA ARG A 8 9.07 -3.73 -7.48
C ARG A 8 7.67 -3.19 -7.16
N ALA A 9 7.12 -2.34 -8.01
CA ALA A 9 5.76 -1.83 -7.82
C ALA A 9 4.70 -2.92 -7.95
N ARG A 10 4.90 -3.94 -8.79
CA ARG A 10 4.04 -5.13 -8.83
C ARG A 10 4.20 -5.98 -7.58
N GLN A 11 5.43 -6.12 -7.07
CA GLN A 11 5.71 -6.82 -5.82
C GLN A 11 4.96 -6.19 -4.64
N VAL A 12 4.93 -4.86 -4.52
CA VAL A 12 4.14 -4.14 -3.51
C VAL A 12 2.67 -4.57 -3.51
N VAL A 13 2.07 -4.76 -4.69
CA VAL A 13 0.67 -5.19 -4.82
C VAL A 13 0.47 -6.63 -4.34
N VAL A 14 1.42 -7.52 -4.67
CA VAL A 14 1.40 -8.91 -4.20
C VAL A 14 1.54 -8.95 -2.68
N LEU A 15 2.48 -8.19 -2.12
CA LEU A 15 2.70 -8.09 -0.68
C LEU A 15 1.49 -7.50 0.05
N ALA A 16 0.82 -6.50 -0.53
CA ALA A 16 -0.44 -5.96 -0.01
C ALA A 16 -1.54 -7.03 0.03
N GLN A 17 -1.62 -7.87 -1.00
CA GLN A 17 -2.56 -8.98 -1.01
C GLN A 17 -2.23 -10.02 0.08
N ASP A 18 -0.96 -10.30 0.31
CA ASP A 18 -0.53 -11.22 1.37
C ASP A 18 -0.82 -10.67 2.77
N GLU A 19 -0.64 -9.37 3.00
CA GLU A 19 -1.01 -8.73 4.26
C GLU A 19 -2.52 -8.74 4.50
N ALA A 20 -3.33 -8.49 3.46
CA ALA A 20 -4.78 -8.63 3.55
C ALA A 20 -5.17 -10.05 3.98
N ARG A 21 -4.52 -11.09 3.40
CA ARG A 21 -4.75 -12.49 3.79
C ARG A 21 -4.30 -12.78 5.21
N ALA A 22 -3.12 -12.31 5.61
CA ALA A 22 -2.58 -12.52 6.94
C ALA A 22 -3.50 -11.92 8.02
N LEU A 23 -4.11 -10.78 7.73
CA LEU A 23 -5.10 -10.11 8.58
C LEU A 23 -6.52 -10.63 8.40
N LYS A 24 -6.74 -11.63 7.52
CA LYS A 24 -8.05 -12.20 7.16
C LYS A 24 -9.04 -11.18 6.61
N HIS A 25 -8.55 -10.11 6.01
CA HIS A 25 -9.37 -9.12 5.31
C HIS A 25 -9.72 -9.64 3.91
N ASN A 26 -11.00 -9.54 3.55
CA ASN A 26 -11.52 -9.94 2.24
C ASN A 26 -11.43 -8.83 1.18
N TYR A 27 -10.62 -7.79 1.44
CA TYR A 27 -10.36 -6.68 0.54
C TYR A 27 -8.91 -6.19 0.67
N ILE A 28 -8.41 -5.51 -0.36
CA ILE A 28 -7.14 -4.77 -0.32
C ILE A 28 -7.46 -3.29 -0.09
N GLY A 29 -7.18 -2.80 1.11
CA GLY A 29 -7.32 -1.41 1.51
C GLY A 29 -6.02 -0.61 1.32
N THR A 30 -6.08 0.67 1.66
CA THR A 30 -4.91 1.57 1.62
C THR A 30 -3.80 1.12 2.58
N GLU A 31 -4.18 0.58 3.72
CA GLU A 31 -3.33 0.07 4.78
C GLU A 31 -2.53 -1.15 4.36
N HIS A 32 -3.12 -2.02 3.54
CA HIS A 32 -2.40 -3.15 2.96
C HIS A 32 -1.38 -2.68 1.91
N ILE A 33 -1.69 -1.62 1.15
CA ILE A 33 -0.72 -1.02 0.22
C ILE A 33 0.45 -0.43 1.00
N LEU A 34 0.20 0.27 2.12
CA LEU A 34 1.26 0.79 3.00
C LEU A 34 2.16 -0.34 3.52
N LEU A 35 1.57 -1.41 4.06
CA LEU A 35 2.32 -2.59 4.50
C LEU A 35 3.10 -3.24 3.35
N GLY A 36 2.51 -3.29 2.15
CA GLY A 36 3.19 -3.80 0.95
C GLY A 36 4.39 -2.96 0.53
N LEU A 37 4.35 -1.63 0.73
CA LEU A 37 5.49 -0.74 0.48
C LEU A 37 6.61 -0.98 1.49
N LEU A 38 6.29 -1.12 2.77
CA LEU A 38 7.27 -1.42 3.82
C LEU A 38 7.93 -2.78 3.60
N ARG A 39 7.16 -3.80 3.19
CA ARG A 39 7.67 -5.16 2.95
C ARG A 39 8.46 -5.34 1.67
N GLU A 40 8.45 -4.38 0.76
CA GLU A 40 9.24 -4.49 -0.47
C GLU A 40 10.73 -4.24 -0.22
N GLU A 41 11.10 -3.63 0.93
CA GLU A 41 12.44 -3.43 1.53
C GLU A 41 13.48 -2.69 0.66
N GLU A 42 13.54 -2.93 -0.65
CA GLU A 42 14.60 -2.42 -1.52
C GLU A 42 14.26 -1.10 -2.21
N GLY A 43 12.98 -0.87 -2.51
CA GLY A 43 12.53 0.26 -3.30
C GLY A 43 12.57 1.59 -2.56
N LEU A 44 12.44 2.66 -3.33
CA LEU A 44 12.57 4.02 -2.79
C LEU A 44 11.51 4.33 -1.73
N ALA A 45 10.28 3.85 -1.89
CA ALA A 45 9.25 4.04 -0.88
C ALA A 45 9.59 3.38 0.47
N ALA A 46 10.12 2.15 0.46
CA ALA A 46 10.53 1.46 1.68
C ALA A 46 11.61 2.28 2.42
N ARG A 47 12.66 2.69 1.71
CA ARG A 47 13.74 3.52 2.27
C ARG A 47 13.26 4.86 2.83
N VAL A 48 12.29 5.49 2.18
CA VAL A 48 11.70 6.74 2.68
C VAL A 48 10.95 6.49 3.99
N LEU A 49 10.12 5.45 4.05
CA LEU A 49 9.39 5.11 5.27
C LEU A 49 10.34 4.71 6.41
N GLU A 50 11.39 3.93 6.11
CA GLU A 50 12.45 3.59 7.07
C GLU A 50 13.20 4.82 7.58
N SER A 51 13.47 5.80 6.71
CA SER A 51 14.13 7.06 7.12
C SER A 51 13.27 7.94 8.03
N LEU A 52 11.98 7.63 8.13
CA LEU A 52 11.03 8.24 9.06
C LEU A 52 10.79 7.37 10.30
N ASP A 53 11.61 6.32 10.50
CA ASP A 53 11.49 5.34 11.58
C ASP A 53 10.16 4.58 11.57
N ILE A 54 9.47 4.49 10.42
CA ILE A 54 8.20 3.77 10.28
C ILE A 54 8.49 2.30 9.94
N THR A 55 8.15 1.40 10.86
CA THR A 55 8.38 -0.05 10.67
C THR A 55 7.12 -0.81 10.25
N VAL A 56 7.31 -1.95 9.58
CA VAL A 56 6.19 -2.84 9.19
C VAL A 56 5.46 -3.40 10.41
N GLU A 57 6.18 -3.70 11.49
CA GLU A 57 5.63 -4.21 12.75
C GLU A 57 4.68 -3.21 13.40
N GLU A 58 5.09 -1.94 13.50
CA GLU A 58 4.28 -0.87 14.09
C GLU A 58 3.04 -0.60 13.26
N VAL A 59 3.19 -0.48 11.94
CA VAL A 59 2.06 -0.28 11.03
C VAL A 59 1.09 -1.46 11.13
N ARG A 60 1.57 -2.71 11.13
CA ARG A 60 0.72 -3.90 11.24
C ARG A 60 -0.05 -3.92 12.56
N ALA A 61 0.60 -3.51 13.66
CA ALA A 61 -0.05 -3.39 14.96
C ALA A 61 -1.13 -2.29 14.98
N GLN A 62 -0.89 -1.16 14.32
CA GLN A 62 -1.90 -0.11 14.17
C GLN A 62 -3.08 -0.56 13.30
N VAL A 63 -2.84 -1.25 12.18
CA VAL A 63 -3.91 -1.82 11.34
C VAL A 63 -4.78 -2.76 12.17
N ALA A 64 -4.18 -3.70 12.90
CA ALA A 64 -4.92 -4.63 13.74
C ALA A 64 -5.74 -3.92 14.84
N ARG A 65 -5.27 -2.76 15.33
CA ARG A 65 -6.00 -1.95 16.33
C ARG A 65 -7.17 -1.17 15.73
N ILE A 66 -6.99 -0.61 14.53
CA ILE A 66 -7.98 0.29 13.90
C ILE A 66 -9.06 -0.51 13.16
N VAL A 67 -8.64 -1.54 12.42
CA VAL A 67 -9.51 -2.32 11.53
C VAL A 67 -9.94 -3.64 12.19
N GLY A 68 -9.09 -4.22 13.04
CA GLY A 68 -9.30 -5.55 13.63
C GLY A 68 -8.64 -6.67 12.82
N GLN A 69 -8.96 -7.91 13.19
CA GLN A 69 -8.76 -9.07 12.33
C GLN A 69 -10.09 -9.43 11.67
N GLY A 70 -10.06 -9.87 10.43
CA GLY A 70 -11.25 -10.42 9.79
C GLY A 70 -11.56 -11.85 10.25
N ASP A 71 -12.78 -12.30 9.95
CA ASP A 71 -13.32 -13.57 10.44
C ASP A 71 -13.07 -14.75 9.49
N GLU A 72 -12.77 -14.49 8.21
CA GLU A 72 -12.71 -15.51 7.17
C GLU A 72 -11.39 -15.52 6.40
N VAL A 73 -10.85 -16.72 6.19
CA VAL A 73 -9.74 -16.93 5.27
C VAL A 73 -10.27 -16.79 3.84
N THR A 74 -9.97 -15.67 3.20
CA THR A 74 -10.43 -15.42 1.83
C THR A 74 -9.64 -16.27 0.84
N THR A 75 -10.31 -17.25 0.22
CA THR A 75 -9.74 -18.07 -0.86
C THR A 75 -10.05 -17.42 -2.21
N GLY A 76 -9.01 -17.16 -3.02
CA GLY A 76 -9.16 -16.62 -4.38
C GLY A 76 -8.69 -15.18 -4.55
N GLN A 77 -9.31 -14.46 -5.49
CA GLN A 77 -8.97 -13.08 -5.81
C GLN A 77 -9.57 -12.12 -4.79
N ILE A 78 -8.72 -11.30 -4.18
CA ILE A 78 -9.12 -10.28 -3.20
C ILE A 78 -9.27 -8.95 -3.94
N PRO A 79 -10.45 -8.33 -3.96
CA PRO A 79 -10.66 -7.07 -4.67
C PRO A 79 -10.04 -5.89 -3.92
N PHE A 80 -9.62 -4.87 -4.66
CA PHE A 80 -9.27 -3.57 -4.08
C PHE A 80 -10.51 -2.78 -3.66
N THR A 81 -10.42 -2.10 -2.53
CA THR A 81 -11.39 -1.06 -2.14
C THR A 81 -11.38 0.10 -3.13
N PRO A 82 -12.46 0.92 -3.21
CA PRO A 82 -12.46 2.12 -4.05
C PRO A 82 -11.30 3.09 -3.75
N ARG A 83 -10.95 3.26 -2.46
CA ARG A 83 -9.82 4.09 -2.03
C ARG A 83 -8.48 3.52 -2.45
N ALA A 84 -8.27 2.20 -2.31
CA ALA A 84 -7.05 1.56 -2.77
C ALA A 84 -6.89 1.65 -4.30
N LYS A 85 -7.98 1.52 -5.07
CA LYS A 85 -7.94 1.79 -6.52
C LYS A 85 -7.56 3.24 -6.79
N LYS A 86 -8.10 4.18 -6.01
CA LYS A 86 -7.77 5.60 -6.12
C LYS A 86 -6.29 5.88 -5.88
N VAL A 87 -5.66 5.23 -4.91
CA VAL A 87 -4.22 5.31 -4.67
C VAL A 87 -3.42 4.92 -5.92
N LEU A 88 -3.77 3.82 -6.59
CA LEU A 88 -3.09 3.38 -7.80
C LEU A 88 -3.31 4.33 -8.99
N GLU A 89 -4.51 4.92 -9.11
CA GLU A 89 -4.78 5.98 -10.09
C GLU A 89 -3.96 7.24 -9.83
N LEU A 90 -3.84 7.65 -8.56
CA LEU A 90 -3.04 8.79 -8.16
C LEU A 90 -1.55 8.53 -8.39
N ALA A 91 -1.06 7.33 -8.13
CA ALA A 91 0.30 6.92 -8.45
C ALA A 91 0.63 7.06 -9.94
N LEU A 92 -0.30 6.68 -10.82
CA LEU A 92 -0.15 6.94 -12.26
C LEU A 92 -0.07 8.43 -12.58
N ARG A 93 -0.89 9.28 -11.93
CA ARG A 93 -0.86 10.73 -12.14
C ARG A 93 0.47 11.34 -11.68
N GLU A 94 1.00 10.89 -10.55
CA GLU A 94 2.30 11.35 -10.03
C GLU A 94 3.45 10.90 -10.93
N ALA A 95 3.39 9.67 -11.47
CA ALA A 95 4.39 9.23 -12.46
C ALA A 95 4.38 10.11 -13.71
N LEU A 96 3.19 10.41 -14.24
CA LEU A 96 3.05 11.26 -15.42
C LEU A 96 3.46 12.72 -15.15
N SER A 97 3.16 13.27 -13.97
CA SER A 97 3.54 14.65 -13.59
C SER A 97 5.06 14.81 -13.48
N LEU A 98 5.76 13.75 -13.07
CA LEU A 98 7.23 13.68 -13.00
C LEU A 98 7.89 13.31 -14.35
N GLY A 99 7.10 13.08 -15.40
CA GLY A 99 7.60 12.69 -16.72
C GLY A 99 8.06 11.24 -16.82
N HIS A 100 7.72 10.40 -15.85
CA HIS A 100 8.01 8.97 -15.86
C HIS A 100 6.96 8.21 -16.67
N ASN A 101 7.43 7.29 -17.53
CA ASN A 101 6.56 6.41 -18.33
C ASN A 101 6.24 5.08 -17.62
N TYR A 102 6.73 4.91 -16.39
CA TYR A 102 6.55 3.75 -15.53
C TYR A 102 6.04 4.18 -14.13
N ILE A 103 5.49 3.23 -13.37
CA ILE A 103 5.06 3.41 -11.99
C ILE A 103 6.02 2.63 -11.08
N GLY A 104 6.83 3.36 -10.33
CA GLY A 104 7.71 2.86 -9.27
C GLY A 104 7.04 2.86 -7.88
N THR A 105 7.75 2.38 -6.86
CA THR A 105 7.21 2.32 -5.49
C THR A 105 7.01 3.70 -4.89
N GLU A 106 7.88 4.65 -5.24
CA GLU A 106 7.78 6.06 -4.88
C GLU A 106 6.48 6.71 -5.37
N HIS A 107 6.00 6.35 -6.56
CA HIS A 107 4.75 6.87 -7.09
C HIS A 107 3.54 6.29 -6.34
N ILE A 108 3.61 5.03 -5.93
CA ILE A 108 2.58 4.42 -5.09
C ILE A 108 2.52 5.12 -3.74
N LEU A 109 3.67 5.40 -3.11
CA LEU A 109 3.73 6.15 -1.86
C LEU A 109 3.17 7.57 -2.02
N LEU A 110 3.53 8.30 -3.09
CA LEU A 110 2.94 9.61 -3.38
C LEU A 110 1.42 9.53 -3.59
N GLY A 111 0.96 8.53 -4.33
CA GLY A 111 -0.47 8.27 -4.52
C GLY A 111 -1.21 7.96 -3.22
N LEU A 112 -0.54 7.28 -2.29
CA LEU A 112 -1.05 6.96 -0.96
C LEU A 112 -1.17 8.22 -0.10
N VAL A 113 -0.12 9.05 -0.06
CA VAL A 113 -0.10 10.33 0.67
C VAL A 113 -1.07 11.35 0.08
N ARG A 114 -1.44 11.22 -1.20
CA ARG A 114 -2.49 12.05 -1.83
C ARG A 114 -3.91 11.59 -1.48
N GLU A 115 -4.10 10.33 -1.09
CA GLU A 115 -5.38 9.81 -0.63
C GLU A 115 -5.45 10.04 0.89
N ASN A 116 -6.07 11.15 1.30
CA ASN A 116 -6.05 11.63 2.70
C ASN A 116 -7.16 11.06 3.59
N GLU A 117 -7.96 10.12 3.10
CA GLU A 117 -9.17 9.66 3.78
C GLU A 117 -9.15 8.16 4.13
N GLY A 118 -8.14 7.44 3.66
CA GLY A 118 -7.94 6.01 3.91
C GLY A 118 -7.29 5.72 5.27
N VAL A 119 -7.32 4.43 5.63
CA VAL A 119 -6.70 3.93 6.87
C VAL A 119 -5.20 4.17 6.88
N ALA A 120 -4.52 4.08 5.72
CA ALA A 120 -3.10 4.39 5.64
C ALA A 120 -2.78 5.84 5.99
N ALA A 121 -3.58 6.80 5.53
CA ALA A 121 -3.40 8.21 5.87
C ALA A 121 -3.53 8.44 7.38
N ARG A 122 -4.53 7.79 8.00
CA ARG A 122 -4.71 7.85 9.46
C ARG A 122 -3.49 7.29 10.21
N ILE A 123 -2.99 6.13 9.79
CA ILE A 123 -1.80 5.49 10.38
C ILE A 123 -0.58 6.40 10.27
N LEU A 124 -0.34 6.98 9.10
CA LEU A 124 0.81 7.86 8.86
C LEU A 124 0.74 9.16 9.68
N LEU A 125 -0.45 9.60 10.11
CA LEU A 125 -0.62 10.76 10.98
C LEU A 125 -0.37 10.46 12.47
N ASP A 126 -0.30 9.18 12.84
CA ASP A 126 -0.02 8.73 14.21
C ASP A 126 1.50 8.57 14.49
N PHE A 127 2.36 8.93 13.52
CA PHE A 127 3.83 9.04 13.63
C PHE A 127 4.26 10.51 13.61
#